data_AF-A0A6C0BTH5-F1
#
_entry.id   AF-A0A6C0BTH5-F1
#
_cell.length_a   1.000
_cell.length_b   1.000
_cell.length_c   1.000
_cell.angle_alpha   90.00
_cell.angle_beta   90.00
_cell.angle_gamma   90.00
#
_symmetry.space_group_name_H-M   'P 1'
#
loop_
_entity.id
_entity.type
_entity.pdbx_description
1 polymer ?
#
loop_
_entity_poly.entity_id
_entity_poly.type
_entity_poly.pdbx_seq_one_letter_code
_entity_poly.pdbx_strand_id
1 'polypeptide(L)'
;MEWKRGCNVDNNSQKEYNNRNKNKRNNNRNDNRNDNRYNNRNDNRYDNRYDNRYDKRYERNQSVKEAEKNKIKEEAKKREINEENFPNLSSTTVCENNKLKSEYLEKIKQKKDEEKGNTILRDKRNWRGHVWIGPKWIKLDKYSDENEKKIKNYIINASQYASSILIPNRKKHYSRNQIDWYNSWEETFTEEEWKKMNEQLEREEQEDLNRRMNKAVEEIYQRNKSESERYYEETGELDDFAIAEIEHAEYEKWLEEFDKQYELEDNDDEDESDYIESDYDTDR
;
A
#
# COMPACT_ATOMS: atom_id res chain seq x y z
N MET A 1 45.74 -32.81 8.11
CA MET A 1 44.32 -33.01 7.82
C MET A 1 43.96 -32.14 6.64
N GLU A 2 44.01 -32.72 5.45
CA GLU A 2 43.69 -32.07 4.18
C GLU A 2 42.21 -32.29 3.88
N TRP A 3 41.48 -31.23 3.60
CA TRP A 3 40.12 -31.33 3.05
C TRP A 3 40.20 -31.06 1.54
N LYS A 4 40.12 -32.12 0.75
CA LYS A 4 40.00 -32.05 -0.72
C LYS A 4 38.52 -31.91 -1.11
N ARG A 5 38.26 -30.94 -1.98
CA ARG A 5 36.99 -30.74 -2.70
C ARG A 5 36.83 -31.83 -3.76
N GLY A 6 35.66 -32.48 -3.79
CA GLY A 6 35.23 -33.38 -4.86
C GLY A 6 34.17 -32.70 -5.73
N CYS A 7 34.37 -32.78 -7.04
CA CYS A 7 33.56 -32.17 -8.09
C CYS A 7 32.65 -33.22 -8.76
N ASN A 8 31.66 -32.72 -9.50
CA ASN A 8 30.91 -33.32 -10.62
C ASN A 8 29.96 -34.50 -10.38
N VAL A 9 28.68 -34.24 -10.65
CA VAL A 9 27.84 -35.13 -11.45
C VAL A 9 27.12 -34.30 -12.50
N ASP A 10 27.53 -34.50 -13.76
CA ASP A 10 26.77 -34.13 -14.95
C ASP A 10 25.50 -34.97 -15.01
N ASN A 11 24.35 -34.35 -15.31
CA ASN A 11 23.26 -35.07 -15.96
C ASN A 11 22.49 -34.17 -16.93
N ASN A 12 22.77 -34.46 -18.18
CA ASN A 12 22.13 -34.00 -19.39
C ASN A 12 20.74 -34.65 -19.50
N SER A 13 19.68 -33.86 -19.56
CA SER A 13 18.33 -34.33 -19.93
C SER A 13 17.60 -33.26 -20.71
N GLN A 14 17.70 -33.37 -22.04
CA GLN A 14 16.80 -32.76 -23.00
C GLN A 14 15.36 -33.25 -22.77
N LYS A 15 14.39 -32.32 -22.85
CA LYS A 15 12.97 -32.44 -23.25
C LYS A 15 12.25 -31.19 -22.74
N GLU A 16 11.33 -30.50 -23.41
CA GLU A 16 10.82 -30.49 -24.77
C GLU A 16 9.96 -29.22 -24.81
N TYR A 17 10.23 -28.29 -25.72
CA TYR A 17 9.44 -27.06 -25.87
C TYR A 17 8.11 -27.38 -26.55
N ASN A 18 6.99 -27.33 -25.81
CA ASN A 18 5.66 -27.34 -26.41
C ASN A 18 5.16 -25.92 -26.70
N ASN A 19 5.42 -25.52 -27.94
CA ASN A 19 4.72 -24.46 -28.65
C ASN A 19 3.25 -24.87 -28.88
N ARG A 20 2.29 -24.17 -28.25
CA ARG A 20 0.92 -24.05 -28.81
C ARG A 20 0.55 -22.59 -28.94
N ASN A 21 0.62 -22.16 -30.19
CA ASN A 21 0.27 -20.84 -30.67
C ASN A 21 -1.22 -20.83 -31.05
N LYS A 22 -1.85 -19.67 -30.78
CA LYS A 22 -2.92 -19.02 -31.56
C LYS A 22 -4.41 -19.40 -31.39
N ASN A 23 -5.14 -18.32 -31.11
CA ASN A 23 -6.45 -17.90 -31.60
C ASN A 23 -7.70 -18.29 -30.78
N LYS A 24 -8.24 -17.29 -30.07
CA LYS A 24 -9.59 -16.71 -30.30
C LYS A 24 -9.82 -15.58 -29.29
N ARG A 25 -9.81 -14.33 -29.75
CA ARG A 25 -10.98 -13.48 -30.06
C ARG A 25 -11.41 -12.62 -28.86
N ASN A 26 -11.21 -11.32 -29.03
CA ASN A 26 -11.99 -10.25 -28.42
C ASN A 26 -13.48 -10.61 -28.44
N ASN A 27 -14.15 -10.53 -27.30
CA ASN A 27 -15.56 -10.14 -27.24
C ASN A 27 -15.78 -9.17 -26.09
N ASN A 28 -16.30 -8.02 -26.51
CA ASN A 28 -16.84 -6.93 -25.73
C ASN A 28 -18.12 -7.35 -25.01
N ARG A 29 -18.35 -6.68 -23.88
CA ARG A 29 -19.66 -6.16 -23.38
C ARG A 29 -20.76 -7.13 -22.95
N ASN A 30 -21.21 -6.84 -21.74
CA ASN A 30 -22.59 -6.90 -21.23
C ASN A 30 -23.30 -8.26 -21.26
N ASP A 31 -23.54 -8.82 -20.08
CA ASP A 31 -24.87 -9.23 -19.60
C ASP A 31 -24.78 -9.51 -18.08
N ASN A 32 -25.45 -8.70 -17.25
CA ASN A 32 -26.72 -8.99 -16.56
C ASN A 32 -26.54 -9.96 -15.37
N ARG A 33 -26.64 -9.46 -14.13
CA ARG A 33 -27.87 -9.28 -13.32
C ARG A 33 -28.40 -10.61 -12.77
N ASN A 34 -28.61 -10.63 -11.44
CA ASN A 34 -28.92 -11.76 -10.55
C ASN A 34 -27.64 -12.55 -10.23
N ASP A 35 -27.14 -12.60 -9.00
CA ASP A 35 -27.85 -13.00 -7.78
C ASP A 35 -27.35 -12.23 -6.55
N ASN A 36 -28.27 -11.63 -5.79
CA ASN A 36 -28.05 -11.28 -4.38
C ASN A 36 -29.40 -10.94 -3.73
N ARG A 37 -30.31 -11.91 -3.74
CA ARG A 37 -31.51 -11.88 -2.90
C ARG A 37 -31.45 -13.11 -2.03
N TYR A 38 -31.03 -12.93 -0.79
CA TYR A 38 -31.32 -13.69 0.43
C TYR A 38 -30.07 -13.59 1.30
N ASN A 39 -30.04 -12.56 2.16
CA ASN A 39 -29.35 -12.50 3.47
C ASN A 39 -29.23 -11.04 3.95
N ASN A 40 -30.36 -10.33 4.11
CA ASN A 40 -30.31 -9.02 4.76
C ASN A 40 -31.65 -8.66 5.40
N ARG A 41 -32.13 -9.50 6.32
CA ARG A 41 -33.46 -9.30 6.93
C ARG A 41 -33.52 -9.29 8.44
N ASN A 42 -32.41 -9.19 9.19
CA ASN A 42 -32.49 -9.21 10.66
C ASN A 42 -31.80 -8.11 11.47
N ASP A 43 -31.06 -7.14 10.91
CA ASP A 43 -30.24 -6.26 11.78
C ASP A 43 -30.61 -4.77 11.78
N ASN A 44 -31.89 -4.40 11.64
CA ASN A 44 -32.27 -2.98 11.52
C ASN A 44 -33.43 -2.54 12.43
N ARG A 45 -33.48 -3.03 13.67
CA ARG A 45 -34.55 -2.62 14.61
C ARG A 45 -34.13 -1.92 15.90
N TYR A 46 -32.84 -1.70 16.17
CA TYR A 46 -32.44 -1.15 17.48
C TYR A 46 -31.66 0.18 17.54
N ASP A 47 -31.33 0.87 16.43
CA ASP A 47 -30.43 2.04 16.54
C ASP A 47 -30.94 3.41 16.05
N ASN A 48 -32.23 3.56 15.69
CA ASN A 48 -32.69 4.82 15.06
C ASN A 48 -33.33 5.88 15.99
N ARG A 49 -33.08 5.86 17.31
CA ARG A 49 -33.68 6.84 18.24
C ARG A 49 -32.74 7.88 18.86
N TYR A 50 -31.42 7.78 18.69
CA TYR A 50 -30.49 8.71 19.34
C TYR A 50 -29.92 9.83 18.44
N ASP A 51 -29.93 9.68 17.11
CA ASP A 51 -29.17 10.60 16.24
C ASP A 51 -29.90 11.86 15.74
N ASN A 52 -31.23 11.94 15.85
CA ASN A 52 -31.97 13.05 15.21
C ASN A 52 -32.01 14.38 15.99
N ARG A 53 -31.34 14.51 17.15
CA ARG A 53 -31.33 15.78 17.93
C ARG A 53 -30.06 16.62 17.80
N TYR A 54 -28.96 16.06 17.32
CA TYR A 54 -27.71 16.82 17.25
C TYR A 54 -27.60 17.65 15.95
N ASP A 55 -28.14 17.17 14.84
CA ASP A 55 -27.98 17.84 13.53
C ASP A 55 -28.74 19.16 13.39
N LYS A 56 -29.95 19.28 13.96
CA LYS A 56 -30.74 20.52 13.80
C LYS A 56 -30.17 21.74 14.54
N ARG A 57 -29.28 21.55 15.53
CA ARG A 57 -28.64 22.67 16.23
C ARG A 57 -27.41 23.20 15.49
N TYR A 58 -26.69 22.34 14.77
CA TYR A 58 -25.46 22.73 14.08
C TYR A 58 -25.76 23.57 12.82
N GLU A 59 -26.79 23.19 12.05
CA GLU A 59 -27.21 23.96 10.86
C GLU A 59 -27.74 25.36 11.21
N ARG A 60 -28.52 25.48 12.30
CA ARG A 60 -29.04 26.79 12.73
C ARG A 60 -27.91 27.73 13.13
N ASN A 61 -26.88 27.25 13.82
CA ASN A 61 -25.73 28.05 14.25
C ASN A 61 -24.80 28.46 13.11
N GLN A 62 -24.68 27.67 12.03
CA GLN A 62 -23.94 28.07 10.84
C GLN A 62 -24.66 29.19 10.07
N SER A 63 -25.99 29.09 9.89
CA SER A 63 -26.76 30.10 9.14
C SER A 63 -26.73 31.49 9.80
N VAL A 64 -26.74 31.55 11.14
CA VAL A 64 -26.68 32.81 11.89
C VAL A 64 -25.31 33.48 11.74
N LYS A 65 -24.21 32.71 11.78
CA LYS A 65 -22.85 33.22 11.60
C LYS A 65 -22.61 33.74 10.17
N GLU A 66 -23.21 33.12 9.16
CA GLU A 66 -23.13 33.61 7.78
C GLU A 66 -23.97 34.86 7.55
N ALA A 67 -25.16 34.94 8.14
CA ALA A 67 -26.00 36.13 8.07
C ALA A 67 -25.33 37.35 8.73
N GLU A 68 -24.64 37.15 9.85
CA GLU A 68 -23.92 38.21 10.56
C GLU A 68 -22.69 38.70 9.77
N LYS A 69 -21.93 37.78 9.15
CA LYS A 69 -20.83 38.13 8.23
C LYS A 69 -21.32 38.93 7.01
N ASN A 70 -22.50 38.60 6.49
CA ASN A 70 -23.06 39.31 5.34
C ASN A 70 -23.55 40.70 5.73
N LYS A 71 -24.14 40.88 6.93
CA LYS A 71 -24.47 42.22 7.45
C LYS A 71 -23.24 43.11 7.62
N ILE A 72 -22.15 42.59 8.18
CA ILE A 72 -20.88 43.34 8.34
C ILE A 72 -20.32 43.75 6.97
N LYS A 73 -20.40 42.88 5.96
CA LYS A 73 -19.97 43.21 4.59
C LYS A 73 -20.84 44.27 3.94
N GLU A 74 -22.15 44.28 4.17
CA GLU A 74 -23.03 45.32 3.64
C GLU A 74 -22.86 46.66 4.36
N GLU A 75 -22.65 46.67 5.67
CA GLU A 75 -22.32 47.88 6.43
C GLU A 75 -20.96 48.46 5.99
N ALA A 76 -19.96 47.61 5.73
CA ALA A 76 -18.66 48.06 5.21
C ALA A 76 -18.75 48.68 3.82
N LYS A 77 -19.70 48.23 2.97
CA LYS A 77 -19.96 48.82 1.65
C LYS A 77 -20.68 50.17 1.70
N LYS A 78 -21.42 50.44 2.78
CA LYS A 78 -22.15 51.71 3.00
C LYS A 78 -21.33 52.78 3.71
N ARG A 79 -20.12 52.45 4.18
CA ARG A 79 -19.17 53.45 4.67
C ARG A 79 -18.52 54.12 3.46
N GLU A 80 -19.09 55.25 3.04
CA GLU A 80 -18.44 56.16 2.10
C GLU A 80 -17.07 56.55 2.67
N ILE A 81 -16.02 56.26 1.91
CA ILE A 81 -14.65 56.64 2.25
C ILE A 81 -14.55 58.13 1.96
N ASN A 82 -14.48 58.94 3.02
CA ASN A 82 -14.28 60.37 2.89
C ASN A 82 -12.82 60.62 2.47
N GLU A 83 -12.59 60.88 1.18
CA GLU A 83 -11.26 60.99 0.56
C GLU A 83 -10.44 62.18 1.11
N GLU A 84 -11.06 63.12 1.82
CA GLU A 84 -10.41 64.30 2.40
C GLU A 84 -9.48 64.01 3.60
N ASN A 85 -9.52 62.80 4.17
CA ASN A 85 -8.68 62.40 5.30
C ASN A 85 -7.41 61.62 4.92
N PHE A 86 -7.12 61.44 3.64
CA PHE A 86 -5.87 60.81 3.20
C PHE A 86 -4.81 61.89 2.91
N PRO A 87 -3.60 61.81 3.49
CA PRO A 87 -2.54 62.75 3.17
C PRO A 87 -2.12 62.55 1.70
N ASN A 88 -2.27 63.60 0.89
CA ASN A 88 -1.82 63.59 -0.50
C ASN A 88 -0.30 63.37 -0.55
N LEU A 89 0.10 62.25 -1.16
CA LEU A 89 1.50 61.96 -1.47
C LEU A 89 2.01 62.99 -2.47
N SER A 90 2.94 63.84 -2.02
CA SER A 90 3.62 64.81 -2.87
C SER A 90 4.31 64.11 -4.03
N SER A 91 3.92 64.49 -5.24
CA SER A 91 4.55 64.06 -6.48
C SER A 91 5.95 64.66 -6.59
N THR A 92 6.95 63.92 -6.12
CA THR A 92 8.35 64.24 -6.42
C THR A 92 8.76 63.59 -7.73
N THR A 93 9.27 64.44 -8.61
CA THR A 93 9.81 64.23 -9.94
C THR A 93 10.85 63.11 -10.06
N VAL A 94 10.71 62.35 -11.16
CA VAL A 94 11.74 61.69 -12.00
C VAL A 94 12.92 61.01 -11.29
N CYS A 95 13.01 59.68 -11.45
CA CYS A 95 14.28 59.02 -11.72
C CYS A 95 14.09 57.76 -12.56
N GLU A 96 14.99 57.62 -13.52
CA GLU A 96 14.92 56.74 -14.68
C GLU A 96 15.01 55.25 -14.35
N ASN A 97 14.27 54.47 -15.13
CA ASN A 97 14.55 53.12 -15.62
C ASN A 97 15.76 52.40 -14.98
N ASN A 98 15.57 51.81 -13.81
CA ASN A 98 16.27 50.60 -13.45
C ASN A 98 15.22 49.59 -12.99
N LYS A 99 14.94 48.60 -13.85
CA LYS A 99 14.30 47.34 -13.45
C LYS A 99 15.26 46.63 -12.48
N LEU A 100 15.29 47.09 -11.24
CA LEU A 100 15.74 46.31 -10.10
C LEU A 100 14.79 45.11 -10.05
N LYS A 101 15.23 43.97 -10.59
CA LYS A 101 14.57 42.69 -10.33
C LYS A 101 14.58 42.55 -8.81
N SER A 102 13.43 42.74 -8.18
CA SER A 102 13.37 42.61 -6.73
C SER A 102 13.73 41.17 -6.38
N GLU A 103 14.66 40.98 -5.43
CA GLU A 103 15.03 39.65 -4.94
C GLU A 103 13.79 38.82 -4.55
N TYR A 104 12.71 39.49 -4.16
CA TYR A 104 11.42 38.89 -3.86
C TYR A 104 10.77 38.18 -5.07
N LEU A 105 10.79 38.81 -6.26
CA LEU A 105 10.25 38.20 -7.47
C LEU A 105 11.10 37.02 -7.96
N GLU A 106 12.41 37.04 -7.71
CA GLU A 106 13.30 35.91 -8.01
C GLU A 106 13.07 34.74 -7.03
N LYS A 107 12.89 35.02 -5.73
CA LYS A 107 12.50 34.02 -4.72
C LYS A 107 11.15 33.36 -5.04
N ILE A 108 10.18 34.12 -5.54
CA ILE A 108 8.88 33.56 -5.98
C ILE A 108 9.05 32.64 -7.21
N LYS A 109 9.91 33.00 -8.17
CA LYS A 109 10.18 32.15 -9.33
C LYS A 109 10.89 30.86 -8.94
N GLN A 110 11.90 30.93 -8.07
CA GLN A 110 12.59 29.76 -7.53
C GLN A 110 11.61 28.79 -6.85
N LYS A 111 10.72 29.29 -5.97
CA LYS A 111 9.67 28.45 -5.37
C LYS A 111 8.75 27.81 -6.40
N LYS A 112 8.33 28.56 -7.43
CA LYS A 112 7.46 28.02 -8.48
C LYS A 112 8.14 26.96 -9.35
N ASP A 113 9.45 27.03 -9.56
CA ASP A 113 10.19 26.04 -10.33
C ASP A 113 10.53 24.80 -9.47
N GLU A 114 10.78 24.96 -8.17
CA GLU A 114 10.85 23.86 -7.19
C GLU A 114 9.52 23.10 -7.06
N GLU A 115 8.39 23.80 -7.12
CA GLU A 115 7.04 23.21 -7.06
C GLU A 115 6.70 22.36 -8.31
N LYS A 116 7.25 22.70 -9.49
CA LYS A 116 7.07 21.91 -10.72
C LYS A 116 7.82 20.59 -10.70
N GLY A 117 8.97 20.52 -10.04
CA GLY A 117 9.70 19.27 -9.82
C GLY A 117 9.01 18.33 -8.85
N ASN A 118 8.43 18.91 -7.80
CA ASN A 118 7.78 18.16 -6.73
C ASN A 118 6.37 17.68 -7.05
N THR A 119 5.78 18.08 -8.18
CA THR A 119 4.40 17.72 -8.52
C THR A 119 4.26 16.22 -8.76
N ILE A 120 5.24 15.60 -9.42
CA ILE A 120 5.27 14.15 -9.69
C ILE A 120 5.46 13.36 -8.38
N LEU A 121 6.30 13.86 -7.47
CA LEU A 121 6.59 13.21 -6.18
C LEU A 121 5.38 13.22 -5.24
N ARG A 122 4.56 14.28 -5.30
CA ARG A 122 3.36 14.43 -4.47
C ARG A 122 2.10 13.79 -5.07
N ASP A 123 2.16 13.37 -6.33
CA ASP A 123 1.01 12.74 -6.99
C ASP A 123 0.76 11.36 -6.39
N LYS A 124 -0.38 11.19 -5.72
CA LYS A 124 -0.81 9.93 -5.12
C LYS A 124 -0.91 8.79 -6.13
N ARG A 125 -1.08 9.08 -7.42
CA ARG A 125 -1.12 8.05 -8.47
C ARG A 125 0.21 7.35 -8.68
N ASN A 126 1.31 7.99 -8.31
CA ASN A 126 2.66 7.44 -8.40
C ASN A 126 3.05 6.61 -7.16
N TRP A 127 2.13 6.45 -6.22
CA TRP A 127 2.34 5.70 -4.98
C TRP A 127 1.23 4.67 -4.76
N ARG A 128 1.63 3.46 -4.37
CA ARG A 128 0.73 2.42 -3.86
C ARG A 128 1.07 2.20 -2.39
N GLY A 129 0.39 2.92 -1.51
CA GLY A 129 0.80 3.00 -0.10
C GLY A 129 2.15 3.71 0.01
N HIS A 130 3.15 3.03 0.54
CA HIS A 130 4.53 3.50 0.65
C HIS A 130 5.41 3.09 -0.55
N VAL A 131 4.88 2.28 -1.47
CA VAL A 131 5.64 1.79 -2.64
C VAL A 131 5.52 2.76 -3.80
N TRP A 132 6.66 3.18 -4.36
CA TRP A 132 6.69 3.97 -5.57
C TRP A 132 6.32 3.12 -6.79
N ILE A 133 5.22 3.48 -7.45
CA ILE A 133 4.75 2.89 -8.72
C ILE A 133 4.86 3.87 -9.89
N GLY A 134 5.36 5.08 -9.62
CA GLY A 134 5.57 6.11 -10.63
C GLY A 134 6.72 5.79 -11.58
N PRO A 135 6.97 6.70 -12.54
CA PRO A 135 8.04 6.47 -13.50
C PRO A 135 9.42 6.46 -12.82
N LYS A 136 10.34 5.70 -13.43
CA LYS A 136 11.74 5.57 -13.01
C LYS A 136 12.64 6.03 -14.13
N TRP A 137 13.42 7.07 -13.89
CA TRP A 137 14.35 7.61 -14.87
C TRP A 137 15.76 7.16 -14.59
N ILE A 138 16.48 6.83 -15.67
CA ILE A 138 17.87 6.42 -15.62
C ILE A 138 18.64 7.23 -16.65
N LYS A 139 19.73 7.85 -16.21
CA LYS A 139 20.68 8.56 -17.06
C LYS A 139 22.03 7.90 -16.95
N LEU A 140 22.76 7.89 -18.05
CA LEU A 140 24.13 7.40 -18.11
C LEU A 140 25.06 8.58 -18.33
N ASP A 141 26.19 8.58 -17.63
CA ASP A 141 27.24 9.53 -17.94
C ASP A 141 27.79 9.29 -19.35
N LYS A 142 28.06 10.40 -20.03
CA LYS A 142 28.77 10.37 -21.29
C LYS A 142 30.26 10.22 -20.99
N TYR A 143 30.93 9.37 -21.77
CA TYR A 143 32.39 9.38 -21.78
C TYR A 143 32.90 10.66 -22.45
N SER A 144 34.18 10.97 -22.28
CA SER A 144 34.84 11.98 -23.11
C SER A 144 34.70 11.62 -24.59
N ASP A 145 34.64 12.64 -25.46
CA ASP A 145 34.42 12.45 -26.90
C ASP A 145 35.43 11.47 -27.54
N GLU A 146 36.68 11.50 -27.07
CA GLU A 146 37.72 10.57 -27.52
C GLU A 146 37.44 9.12 -27.13
N ASN A 147 37.05 8.89 -25.88
CA ASN A 147 36.70 7.55 -25.40
C ASN A 147 35.42 7.05 -26.06
N GLU A 148 34.46 7.94 -26.32
CA GLU A 148 33.24 7.56 -27.02
C GLU A 148 33.53 7.15 -28.47
N LYS A 149 34.46 7.81 -29.16
CA LYS A 149 34.96 7.39 -30.49
C LYS A 149 35.67 6.04 -30.42
N LYS A 150 36.54 5.82 -29.44
CA LYS A 150 37.23 4.53 -29.25
C LYS A 150 36.25 3.38 -29.03
N ILE A 151 35.25 3.57 -28.17
CA ILE A 151 34.22 2.58 -27.89
C ILE A 151 33.38 2.30 -29.14
N LYS A 152 32.97 3.34 -29.88
CA LYS A 152 32.23 3.16 -31.14
C LYS A 152 33.03 2.36 -32.16
N ASN A 153 34.31 2.68 -32.36
CA ASN A 153 35.19 1.93 -33.26
C ASN A 153 35.37 0.49 -32.81
N TYR A 154 35.55 0.27 -31.50
CA TYR A 154 35.61 -1.08 -30.93
C TYR A 154 34.32 -1.86 -31.20
N ILE A 155 33.14 -1.27 -30.97
CA ILE A 155 31.86 -1.94 -31.22
C ILE A 155 31.69 -2.28 -32.70
N ILE A 156 32.06 -1.37 -33.61
CA ILE A 156 31.97 -1.59 -35.06
C ILE A 156 32.90 -2.73 -35.50
N ASN A 157 34.12 -2.78 -34.99
CA ASN A 157 35.05 -3.85 -35.32
C ASN A 157 34.62 -5.18 -34.70
N ALA A 158 34.23 -5.17 -33.43
CA ALA A 158 33.81 -6.37 -32.72
C ALA A 158 32.52 -6.97 -33.32
N SER A 159 31.59 -6.16 -33.81
CA SER A 159 30.36 -6.67 -34.44
C SER A 159 30.62 -7.42 -35.76
N GLN A 160 31.74 -7.15 -36.43
CA GLN A 160 32.13 -7.83 -37.67
C GLN A 160 32.89 -9.13 -37.43
N TYR A 161 33.73 -9.18 -36.38
CA TYR A 161 34.71 -10.27 -36.21
C TYR A 161 34.54 -11.08 -34.92
N ALA A 162 33.76 -10.62 -33.94
CA ALA A 162 33.62 -11.27 -32.64
C ALA A 162 32.23 -11.87 -32.43
N SER A 163 32.18 -13.03 -31.77
CA SER A 163 30.94 -13.66 -31.31
C SER A 163 30.38 -13.02 -30.03
N SER A 164 31.20 -12.27 -29.29
CA SER A 164 30.81 -11.57 -28.05
C SER A 164 31.43 -10.18 -27.98
N ILE A 165 30.66 -9.19 -27.50
CA ILE A 165 31.09 -7.79 -27.39
C ILE A 165 31.09 -7.39 -25.91
N LEU A 166 32.21 -6.82 -25.44
CA LEU A 166 32.32 -6.29 -24.08
C LEU A 166 31.95 -4.81 -24.08
N ILE A 167 30.84 -4.46 -23.43
CA ILE A 167 30.40 -3.07 -23.32
C ILE A 167 30.91 -2.52 -21.97
N PRO A 168 31.75 -1.47 -21.97
CA PRO A 168 32.24 -0.89 -20.73
C PRO A 168 31.10 -0.25 -19.92
N ASN A 169 31.15 -0.42 -18.60
CA ASN A 169 30.13 0.09 -17.69
C ASN A 169 30.21 1.62 -17.60
N ARG A 170 29.08 2.27 -17.84
CA ARG A 170 28.88 3.71 -17.61
C ARG A 170 28.31 3.93 -16.22
N LYS A 171 28.69 5.04 -15.59
CA LYS A 171 28.08 5.48 -14.34
C LYS A 171 26.59 5.78 -14.60
N LYS A 172 25.73 5.22 -13.75
CA LYS A 172 24.27 5.34 -13.82
C LYS A 172 23.81 6.35 -12.79
N HIS A 173 22.83 7.14 -13.18
CA HIS A 173 22.12 8.06 -12.32
C HIS A 173 20.63 7.77 -12.35
N TYR A 174 19.97 7.93 -11.22
CA TYR A 174 18.55 7.65 -11.05
C TYR A 174 17.78 8.89 -10.63
N SER A 175 16.52 8.99 -11.05
CA SER A 175 15.63 10.08 -10.67
C SER A 175 14.18 9.62 -10.61
N ARG A 176 13.38 10.29 -9.76
CA ARG A 176 11.92 10.17 -9.63
C ARG A 176 11.14 11.38 -10.16
N ASN A 177 11.82 12.45 -10.56
CA ASN A 177 11.18 13.69 -11.03
C ASN A 177 11.87 14.33 -12.25
N GLN A 178 12.89 13.68 -12.81
CA GLN A 178 13.76 14.16 -13.89
C GLN A 178 14.63 15.39 -13.56
N ILE A 179 14.53 15.94 -12.35
CA ILE A 179 15.28 17.12 -11.92
C ILE A 179 16.42 16.71 -11.02
N ASP A 180 16.12 15.91 -9.99
CA ASP A 180 17.10 15.47 -9.01
C ASP A 180 17.68 14.12 -9.42
N TRP A 181 19.00 14.04 -9.54
CA TRP A 181 19.72 12.86 -10.02
C TRP A 181 20.69 12.34 -8.96
N TYR A 182 20.57 11.04 -8.65
CA TYR A 182 21.32 10.36 -7.58
C TYR A 182 22.14 9.21 -8.14
N ASN A 183 23.11 8.69 -7.38
CA ASN A 183 23.96 7.58 -7.85
C ASN A 183 23.28 6.22 -7.70
N SER A 184 22.38 6.08 -6.73
CA SER A 184 21.58 4.89 -6.49
C SER A 184 20.09 5.20 -6.56
N TRP A 185 19.27 4.14 -6.69
CA TRP A 185 17.81 4.29 -6.66
C TRP A 185 17.31 4.58 -5.24
N GLU A 186 17.97 4.00 -4.24
CA GLU A 186 17.69 4.22 -2.82
C GLU A 186 17.85 5.68 -2.42
N GLU A 187 18.93 6.33 -2.87
CA GLU A 187 19.17 7.77 -2.63
C GLU A 187 18.08 8.69 -3.20
N THR A 188 17.23 8.20 -4.12
CA THR A 188 16.11 9.01 -4.63
C THR A 188 14.99 9.17 -3.61
N PHE A 189 15.02 8.41 -2.51
CA PHE A 189 14.05 8.44 -1.42
C PHE A 189 14.65 9.07 -0.17
N THR A 190 13.79 9.59 0.71
CA THR A 190 14.22 9.83 2.09
C THR A 190 14.40 8.50 2.81
N GLU A 191 15.23 8.47 3.86
CA GLU A 191 15.48 7.24 4.63
C GLU A 191 14.18 6.63 5.19
N GLU A 192 13.25 7.49 5.64
CA GLU A 192 11.94 7.05 6.12
C GLU A 192 11.04 6.50 5.01
N GLU A 193 11.02 7.14 3.83
CA GLU A 193 10.27 6.66 2.66
C GLU A 193 10.79 5.29 2.22
N TRP A 194 12.11 5.14 2.14
CA TRP A 194 12.76 3.91 1.75
C TRP A 194 12.47 2.77 2.74
N LYS A 195 12.60 3.05 4.04
CA LYS A 195 12.30 2.07 5.09
C LYS A 195 10.85 1.58 5.02
N LYS A 196 9.89 2.51 4.96
CA LYS A 196 8.45 2.15 4.87
C LYS A 196 8.12 1.39 3.59
N MET A 197 8.78 1.74 2.49
CA MET A 197 8.63 1.02 1.22
C MET A 197 9.11 -0.42 1.34
N ASN A 198 10.31 -0.64 1.90
CA ASN A 198 10.86 -1.98 2.07
C ASN A 198 10.03 -2.81 3.06
N GLU A 199 9.59 -2.23 4.17
CA GLU A 199 8.69 -2.90 5.13
C GLU A 199 7.37 -3.34 4.47
N GLN A 200 6.82 -2.53 3.56
CA GLN A 200 5.63 -2.92 2.80
C GLN A 200 5.94 -4.04 1.80
N LEU A 201 7.06 -3.96 1.07
CA LEU A 201 7.45 -4.97 0.09
C LEU A 201 7.73 -6.33 0.75
N GLU A 202 8.45 -6.34 1.87
CA GLU A 202 8.75 -7.55 2.64
C GLU A 202 7.47 -8.21 3.16
N ARG A 203 6.53 -7.40 3.67
CA ARG A 203 5.23 -7.92 4.12
C ARG A 203 4.42 -8.52 2.98
N GLU A 204 4.34 -7.83 1.83
CA GLU A 204 3.63 -8.34 0.65
C GLU A 204 4.26 -9.63 0.12
N GLU A 205 5.60 -9.73 0.12
CA GLU A 205 6.31 -10.95 -0.27
C GLU A 205 6.02 -12.10 0.68
N GLN A 206 6.01 -11.84 2.00
CA GLN A 206 5.65 -12.83 3.01
C GLN A 206 4.20 -13.30 2.86
N GLU A 207 3.26 -12.38 2.66
CA GLU A 207 1.85 -12.71 2.43
C GLU A 207 1.64 -13.52 1.14
N ASP A 208 2.34 -13.17 0.05
CA ASP A 208 2.27 -13.93 -1.20
C ASP A 208 2.90 -15.33 -1.06
N LEU A 209 4.02 -15.44 -0.34
CA LEU A 209 4.63 -16.74 -0.02
C LEU A 209 3.69 -17.60 0.81
N ASN A 210 3.11 -17.06 1.88
CA ASN A 210 2.14 -17.76 2.72
C ASN A 210 0.92 -18.20 1.91
N ARG A 211 0.42 -17.34 1.02
CA ARG A 211 -0.70 -17.68 0.11
C ARG A 211 -0.35 -18.87 -0.80
N ARG A 212 0.83 -18.86 -1.42
CA ARG A 212 1.29 -19.96 -2.28
C ARG A 212 1.50 -21.24 -1.51
N MET A 213 2.07 -21.15 -0.30
CA MET A 213 2.29 -22.30 0.57
C MET A 213 0.96 -22.92 1.00
N ASN A 214 0.02 -22.12 1.50
CA ASN A 214 -1.31 -22.59 1.90
C ASN A 214 -2.03 -23.26 0.73
N LYS A 215 -1.95 -22.68 -0.47
CA LYS A 215 -2.52 -23.30 -1.67
C LYS A 215 -1.88 -24.66 -1.99
N ALA A 216 -0.56 -24.77 -1.88
CA ALA A 216 0.13 -26.04 -2.14
C ALA A 216 -0.21 -27.11 -1.09
N VAL A 217 -0.32 -26.74 0.18
CA VAL A 217 -0.75 -27.65 1.25
C VAL A 217 -2.17 -28.14 1.01
N GLU A 218 -3.09 -27.24 0.66
CA GLU A 218 -4.48 -27.59 0.32
C GLU A 218 -4.54 -28.56 -0.88
N GLU A 219 -3.76 -28.31 -1.93
CA GLU A 219 -3.71 -29.21 -3.09
C GLU A 219 -3.21 -30.61 -2.72
N ILE A 220 -2.21 -30.71 -1.84
CA ILE A 220 -1.72 -32.00 -1.33
C ILE A 220 -2.79 -32.69 -0.50
N TYR A 221 -3.46 -31.95 0.39
CA TYR A 221 -4.54 -32.47 1.22
C TYR A 221 -5.67 -33.06 0.38
N GLN A 222 -6.18 -32.30 -0.60
CA GLN A 222 -7.25 -32.77 -1.48
C GLN A 222 -6.85 -34.00 -2.29
N ARG A 223 -5.60 -34.06 -2.75
CA ARG A 223 -5.07 -35.24 -3.43
C ARG A 223 -5.09 -36.46 -2.50
N ASN A 224 -4.49 -36.35 -1.31
CA ASN A 224 -4.42 -37.46 -0.35
C ASN A 224 -5.83 -37.92 0.05
N LYS A 225 -6.76 -36.99 0.27
CA LYS A 225 -8.16 -37.28 0.54
C LYS A 225 -8.79 -38.09 -0.60
N SER A 226 -8.60 -37.66 -1.86
CA SER A 226 -9.14 -38.40 -3.01
C SER A 226 -8.52 -39.78 -3.20
N GLU A 227 -7.25 -39.96 -2.83
CA GLU A 227 -6.55 -41.25 -2.87
C GLU A 227 -7.08 -42.20 -1.78
N SER A 228 -7.29 -41.68 -0.57
CA SER A 228 -7.88 -42.41 0.56
C SER A 228 -9.33 -42.82 0.29
N GLU A 229 -10.16 -41.92 -0.25
CA GLU A 229 -11.54 -42.23 -0.66
C GLU A 229 -11.57 -43.37 -1.68
N ARG A 230 -10.69 -43.32 -2.68
CA ARG A 230 -10.56 -44.41 -3.67
C ARG A 230 -10.08 -45.71 -3.05
N TYR A 231 -9.13 -45.66 -2.12
CA TYR A 231 -8.64 -46.86 -1.42
C TYR A 231 -9.77 -47.55 -0.65
N TYR A 232 -10.60 -46.78 0.04
CA TYR A 232 -11.76 -47.29 0.75
C TYR A 232 -12.80 -47.89 -0.22
N GLU A 233 -13.08 -47.25 -1.36
CA GLU A 233 -13.98 -47.82 -2.37
C GLU A 233 -13.46 -49.15 -2.96
N GLU A 234 -12.15 -49.29 -3.13
CA GLU A 234 -11.52 -50.47 -3.71
C GLU A 234 -11.37 -51.63 -2.71
N THR A 235 -11.11 -51.35 -1.44
CA THR A 235 -10.77 -52.37 -0.42
C THR A 235 -11.83 -52.55 0.67
N GLY A 236 -12.62 -51.51 0.96
CA GLY A 236 -13.51 -51.43 2.10
C GLY A 236 -12.81 -51.14 3.44
N GLU A 237 -11.49 -50.98 3.45
CA GLU A 237 -10.68 -50.68 4.64
C GLU A 237 -10.28 -49.21 4.67
N LEU A 238 -10.15 -48.65 5.88
CA LEU A 238 -9.66 -47.28 6.07
C LEU A 238 -8.13 -47.27 5.97
N ASP A 239 -7.59 -46.32 5.21
CA ASP A 239 -6.14 -46.10 5.17
C ASP A 239 -5.67 -45.20 6.33
N ASP A 240 -4.35 -45.09 6.48
CA ASP A 240 -3.73 -44.30 7.55
C ASP A 240 -4.17 -42.82 7.51
N PHE A 241 -4.45 -42.27 6.32
CA PHE A 241 -4.92 -40.89 6.17
C PHE A 241 -6.34 -40.70 6.72
N ALA A 242 -7.26 -41.61 6.38
CA ALA A 242 -8.64 -41.57 6.88
C ALA A 242 -8.71 -41.80 8.40
N ILE A 243 -7.86 -42.70 8.93
CA ILE A 243 -7.75 -42.93 10.38
C ILE A 243 -7.29 -41.63 11.07
N ALA A 244 -6.22 -41.02 10.57
CA ALA A 244 -5.70 -39.77 11.14
C ALA A 244 -6.73 -38.62 11.10
N GLU A 245 -7.55 -38.52 10.05
CA GLU A 245 -8.64 -37.54 9.96
C GLU A 245 -9.75 -37.78 11.00
N ILE A 246 -10.13 -39.03 11.24
CA ILE A 246 -11.11 -39.39 12.27
C ILE A 246 -10.56 -39.04 13.65
N GLU A 247 -9.34 -39.45 13.95
CA GLU A 247 -8.66 -39.13 15.22
C GLU A 247 -8.54 -37.62 15.43
N HIS A 248 -8.19 -36.87 14.39
CA HIS A 248 -8.13 -35.41 14.43
C HIS A 248 -9.50 -34.81 14.75
N ALA A 249 -10.58 -35.27 14.10
CA ALA A 249 -11.93 -34.78 14.37
C ALA A 249 -12.44 -35.13 15.78
N GLU A 250 -12.03 -36.28 16.34
CA GLU A 250 -12.32 -36.65 17.72
C GLU A 250 -11.57 -35.76 18.71
N TYR A 251 -10.30 -35.46 18.43
CA TYR A 251 -9.49 -34.59 19.25
C TYR A 251 -10.01 -33.14 19.29
N GLU A 252 -10.41 -32.57 18.14
CA GLU A 252 -11.02 -31.24 18.07
C GLU A 252 -12.31 -31.16 18.89
N LYS A 253 -13.16 -32.20 18.84
CA LYS A 253 -14.36 -32.26 19.68
C LYS A 253 -14.03 -32.31 21.17
N TRP A 254 -13.00 -33.07 21.53
CA TRP A 254 -12.54 -33.14 22.92
C TRP A 254 -12.03 -31.78 23.41
N LEU A 255 -11.28 -31.05 22.58
CA LEU A 255 -10.84 -29.68 22.89
C LEU A 255 -12.03 -28.73 23.07
N GLU A 256 -13.03 -28.77 22.18
CA GLU A 256 -14.23 -27.94 22.33
C GLU A 256 -15.03 -28.25 23.62
N GLU A 257 -15.09 -29.51 24.03
CA GLU A 257 -15.76 -29.92 25.27
C GLU A 257 -14.96 -29.49 26.51
N PHE A 258 -13.63 -29.60 26.43
CA PHE A 258 -12.71 -29.14 27.46
C PHE A 258 -12.79 -27.62 27.68
N ASP A 259 -12.79 -26.83 26.60
CA ASP A 259 -12.92 -25.37 26.69
C ASP A 259 -14.27 -24.95 27.30
N LYS A 260 -15.37 -25.62 26.92
CA LYS A 260 -16.70 -25.38 27.51
C LYS A 260 -16.77 -25.69 29.00
N GLN A 261 -16.07 -26.72 29.45
CA GLN A 261 -16.02 -27.08 30.86
C GLN A 261 -15.33 -25.98 31.69
N TYR A 262 -14.26 -25.38 31.17
CA TYR A 262 -13.58 -24.25 31.81
C TYR A 262 -14.39 -22.96 31.78
N GLU A 263 -15.11 -22.66 30.69
CA GLU A 263 -15.99 -21.48 30.64
C GLU A 263 -17.20 -21.57 31.60
N LEU A 264 -17.61 -22.77 31.98
CA LEU A 264 -18.68 -22.99 32.97
C LEU A 264 -18.16 -22.86 34.41
N GLU A 265 -16.95 -23.32 34.71
CA GLU A 265 -16.34 -23.18 36.05
C GLU A 265 -16.03 -21.72 36.42
N ASP A 266 -15.72 -20.84 35.46
CA ASP A 266 -15.47 -19.41 35.71
C ASP A 266 -16.76 -18.55 35.83
N ASN A 267 -17.95 -19.09 35.53
CA ASN A 267 -19.23 -18.36 35.62
C ASN A 267 -20.06 -18.72 36.88
N ASP A 268 -19.66 -19.72 37.67
CA ASP A 268 -20.38 -20.13 38.89
C ASP A 268 -19.94 -19.36 40.16
N ASP A 269 -19.00 -18.41 40.05
CA ASP A 269 -18.48 -17.61 41.18
C ASP A 269 -19.15 -16.22 41.34
N GLU A 270 -20.27 -15.94 40.67
CA GLU A 270 -20.91 -14.62 40.70
C GLU A 270 -22.41 -14.62 41.09
N ASP A 271 -22.85 -15.51 41.99
CA ASP A 271 -24.21 -15.44 42.55
C ASP A 271 -24.32 -16.03 43.98
N GLU A 272 -23.55 -15.51 44.95
CA GLU A 272 -23.90 -15.66 46.38
C GLU A 272 -23.42 -14.48 47.25
N SER A 273 -23.94 -13.28 46.96
CA SER A 273 -23.89 -12.16 47.92
C SER A 273 -25.29 -11.94 48.52
N ASP A 274 -25.67 -12.76 49.50
CA ASP A 274 -26.85 -12.49 50.32
C ASP A 274 -26.60 -12.85 51.79
N TYR A 275 -26.66 -11.81 52.64
CA TYR A 275 -27.02 -11.82 54.06
C TYR A 275 -26.31 -12.78 55.04
N ILE A 276 -25.38 -12.23 55.83
CA ILE A 276 -25.38 -12.46 57.29
C ILE A 276 -25.20 -11.11 58.01
N GLU A 277 -26.34 -10.48 58.27
CA GLU A 277 -26.52 -9.52 59.35
C GLU A 277 -26.66 -10.31 60.66
N SER A 278 -25.72 -10.16 61.60
CA SER A 278 -26.01 -10.46 63.00
C SER A 278 -25.21 -9.55 63.91
N ASP A 279 -25.93 -8.56 64.44
CA ASP A 279 -25.61 -7.83 65.65
C ASP A 279 -25.07 -8.75 66.75
N TYR A 280 -23.95 -8.35 67.35
CA TYR A 280 -23.71 -8.61 68.76
C TYR A 280 -23.41 -7.29 69.47
N ASP A 281 -24.48 -6.83 70.12
CA ASP A 281 -24.59 -5.95 71.27
C ASP A 281 -23.35 -5.80 72.16
N THR A 282 -23.10 -4.53 72.49
CA THR A 282 -22.82 -3.98 73.83
C THR A 282 -22.50 -4.96 74.97
N ASP A 283 -21.31 -4.87 75.57
CA ASP A 283 -21.09 -4.11 76.82
C ASP A 283 -19.70 -4.40 77.44
N ARG A 284 -19.11 -3.31 77.95
CA ARG A 284 -18.14 -3.20 79.05
C ARG A 284 -16.63 -3.26 78.80
#